data_AF-A0A9D1M3S6-F1
#
_entry.id   AF-A0A9D1M3S6-F1
#
_cell.length_a   1.000
_cell.length_b   1.000
_cell.length_c   1.000
_cell.angle_alpha   90.00
_cell.angle_beta   90.00
_cell.angle_gamma   90.00
#
_symmetry.space_group_name_H-M   'P 1'
#
loop_
_entity.id
_entity.type
_entity.pdbx_description
1 polymer ?
#
loop_
_entity_poly.entity_id
_entity_poly.type
_entity_poly.pdbx_seq_one_letter_code
_entity_poly.pdbx_strand_id
1 'polypeptide(L)'
;MVLDWSKKKLINPTSSRYYVTSYGIIIGHLQDITNRGGTVTINGFYASQTGIPDMHTFFYSQVSPGDYVEAFGRNPSFYFVPYKNI
;
A
#
# COMPACT_ATOMS: atom_id res chain seq x y z
N MET A 1 3.06 14.76 -12.94
CA MET A 1 1.71 14.48 -12.40
C MET A 1 1.63 15.06 -10.99
N VAL A 2 0.52 15.73 -10.62
CA VAL A 2 0.34 16.35 -9.29
C VAL A 2 -0.64 15.51 -8.49
N LEU A 3 -0.33 15.21 -7.23
CA LEU A 3 -1.23 14.47 -6.33
C LEU A 3 -2.38 15.36 -5.84
N ASP A 4 -3.59 14.79 -5.80
CA ASP A 4 -4.76 15.39 -5.20
C ASP A 4 -4.93 14.92 -3.74
N TRP A 5 -4.16 15.53 -2.84
CA TRP A 5 -4.18 15.19 -1.42
C TRP A 5 -5.54 15.42 -0.75
N SER A 6 -6.41 16.28 -1.33
CA SER A 6 -7.77 16.49 -0.84
C SER A 6 -8.65 15.24 -1.01
N LYS A 7 -8.27 14.34 -1.92
CA LYS A 7 -8.95 13.06 -2.20
C LYS A 7 -8.21 11.84 -1.64
N LYS A 8 -7.28 12.03 -0.70
CA LYS A 8 -6.60 10.93 -0.01
C LYS A 8 -7.64 10.00 0.63
N LYS A 9 -7.50 8.70 0.39
CA LYS A 9 -8.36 7.66 0.95
C LYS A 9 -7.55 6.69 1.82
N LEU A 10 -7.98 6.45 3.04
CA LEU A 10 -7.49 5.35 3.86
C LEU A 10 -8.01 4.02 3.28
N ILE A 11 -7.13 3.04 3.11
CA ILE A 11 -7.47 1.72 2.57
C ILE A 11 -6.93 0.63 3.51
N ASN A 12 -7.50 -0.57 3.44
CA ASN A 12 -7.09 -1.69 4.28
C ASN A 12 -6.83 -2.95 3.44
N PRO A 13 -5.68 -3.01 2.74
CA PRO A 13 -5.31 -4.16 1.91
C PRO A 13 -4.95 -5.42 2.71
N THR A 14 -4.92 -5.34 4.05
CA THR A 14 -4.68 -6.51 4.92
C THR A 14 -5.93 -7.30 5.26
N SER A 15 -7.11 -6.69 5.12
CA SER A 15 -8.38 -7.39 5.34
C SER A 15 -8.99 -7.92 4.05
N SER A 16 -8.78 -7.22 2.94
CA SER A 16 -9.18 -7.68 1.61
C SER A 16 -8.42 -6.91 0.53
N ARG A 17 -8.37 -7.49 -0.68
CA ARG A 17 -7.76 -6.85 -1.84
C ARG A 17 -8.46 -5.52 -2.17
N TYR A 18 -7.68 -4.44 -2.27
CA TYR A 18 -8.15 -3.12 -2.69
C TYR A 18 -7.91 -2.93 -4.19
N TYR A 19 -8.93 -2.53 -4.94
CA TYR A 19 -8.80 -2.21 -6.37
C TYR A 19 -8.80 -0.71 -6.59
N VAL A 20 -7.84 -0.25 -7.38
CA VAL A 20 -7.64 1.15 -7.72
C VAL A 20 -8.58 1.57 -8.85
N THR A 21 -9.26 2.70 -8.71
CA THR A 21 -10.26 3.18 -9.68
C THR A 21 -9.75 4.31 -10.58
N SER A 22 -8.57 4.88 -10.28
CA SER A 22 -7.98 6.02 -11.01
C SER A 22 -6.46 5.99 -10.89
N TYR A 23 -5.75 6.66 -11.80
CA TYR A 23 -4.29 6.82 -11.65
C TYR A 23 -3.93 7.54 -10.34
N GLY A 24 -2.86 7.12 -9.69
CA GLY A 24 -2.43 7.73 -8.43
C GLY A 24 -1.19 7.07 -7.84
N ILE A 25 -1.03 7.24 -6.53
CA ILE A 25 -0.01 6.59 -5.71
C ILE A 25 -0.66 5.87 -4.53
N ILE A 26 -0.18 4.66 -4.26
CA ILE A 26 -0.39 3.97 -2.98
C ILE A 26 0.80 4.30 -2.09
N ILE A 27 0.53 4.71 -0.86
CA ILE A 27 1.52 4.91 0.19
C ILE A 27 1.17 3.94 1.31
N GLY A 28 2.13 3.18 1.81
CA GLY A 28 1.85 2.23 2.86
C GLY A 28 2.98 2.04 3.85
N HIS A 29 2.56 1.59 5.03
CA HIS A 29 3.39 1.20 6.15
C HIS A 29 2.92 -0.14 6.70
N LEU A 30 3.88 -1.00 7.04
CA LEU A 30 3.68 -2.25 7.76
C LEU A 30 4.74 -2.39 8.85
N GLN A 31 4.39 -3.09 9.92
CA GLN A 31 5.31 -3.51 10.97
C GLN A 31 5.33 -5.04 11.05
N ASP A 32 6.53 -5.61 11.16
CA ASP A 32 6.69 -7.00 11.63
C ASP A 32 6.77 -7.01 13.16
N ILE A 33 5.92 -7.79 13.81
CA ILE A 33 5.85 -7.85 15.28
C ILE A 33 6.13 -9.23 15.86
N THR A 34 6.37 -10.26 15.03
CA THR A 34 6.46 -11.65 15.54
C THR A 34 7.34 -12.55 14.68
N ASN A 35 8.36 -11.99 14.02
CA ASN A 35 9.29 -12.79 13.22
C ASN A 35 8.59 -13.50 12.04
N ARG A 36 7.46 -12.94 11.58
CA ARG A 36 6.62 -13.51 10.51
C ARG A 36 6.85 -12.84 9.17
N GLY A 37 7.54 -11.71 9.16
CA GLY A 37 7.68 -10.85 8.00
C GLY A 37 6.38 -10.12 7.68
N GLY A 38 6.36 -9.56 6.48
CA GLY A 38 5.21 -8.88 5.91
C GLY A 38 5.41 -8.70 4.41
N THR A 39 4.32 -8.61 3.68
CA THR A 39 4.33 -8.46 2.23
C THR A 39 3.32 -7.43 1.79
N VAL A 40 3.64 -6.68 0.76
CA VAL A 40 2.68 -5.88 -0.01
C VAL A 40 2.81 -6.26 -1.46
N THR A 41 1.70 -6.62 -2.07
CA THR A 41 1.59 -6.90 -3.49
C THR A 41 0.79 -5.81 -4.17
N ILE A 42 1.35 -5.22 -5.22
CA ILE A 42 0.70 -4.22 -6.08
C ILE A 42 0.75 -4.72 -7.51
N ASN A 43 -0.40 -5.14 -8.02
CA ASN A 43 -0.56 -5.71 -9.36
C ASN A 43 0.54 -6.74 -9.74
N GLY A 44 0.88 -7.64 -8.80
CA GLY A 44 1.91 -8.68 -9.00
C GLY A 44 3.35 -8.29 -8.62
N PHE A 45 3.66 -7.00 -8.43
CA PHE A 45 4.93 -6.57 -7.82
C PHE A 45 4.86 -6.73 -6.31
N TYR A 46 5.89 -7.27 -5.68
CA TYR A 46 5.91 -7.48 -4.24
C TYR A 46 7.06 -6.73 -3.56
N ALA A 47 6.76 -6.09 -2.43
CA ALA A 47 7.72 -5.67 -1.44
C ALA A 47 7.56 -6.57 -0.22
N SER A 48 8.66 -7.09 0.32
CA SER A 48 8.63 -8.03 1.45
C SER A 48 9.69 -7.68 2.47
N GLN A 49 9.35 -7.90 3.74
CA GLN A 49 10.27 -7.75 4.85
C GLN A 49 10.54 -9.13 5.48
N THR A 50 11.80 -9.39 5.81
CA THR A 50 12.22 -10.59 6.54
C THR A 50 11.80 -10.50 8.00
N GLY A 51 11.72 -11.64 8.67
CA GLY A 51 11.14 -11.79 10.00
C GLY A 51 11.89 -11.08 11.15
N ILE A 52 12.25 -9.80 11.09
CA ILE A 52 12.95 -9.12 12.19
C ILE A 52 11.90 -8.46 13.10
N PRO A 53 11.89 -8.76 14.42
CA PRO A 53 10.99 -8.11 15.37
C PRO A 53 11.12 -6.59 15.30
N ASP A 54 9.98 -5.90 15.26
CA ASP A 54 9.85 -4.44 15.18
C ASP A 54 10.48 -3.80 13.94
N MET A 55 10.63 -4.55 12.84
CA MET A 55 10.98 -3.93 11.56
C MET A 55 9.78 -3.17 10.99
N HIS A 56 10.02 -1.93 10.57
CA HIS A 56 9.05 -1.08 9.90
C HIS A 56 9.42 -0.94 8.42
N THR A 57 8.44 -1.17 7.55
CA THR A 57 8.58 -0.97 6.11
C THR A 57 7.65 0.15 5.68
N PHE A 58 8.21 1.12 4.96
CA PHE A 58 7.46 2.20 4.29
C PHE A 58 7.68 2.09 2.79
N PHE A 59 6.62 2.26 2.00
CA PHE A 59 6.73 2.22 0.56
C PHE A 59 5.73 3.17 -0.09
N TYR A 60 5.99 3.49 -1.36
CA TYR A 60 5.02 4.09 -2.25
C TYR A 60 5.16 3.48 -3.65
N SER A 61 4.05 3.38 -4.37
CA SER A 61 4.04 2.95 -5.77
C SER A 61 3.02 3.72 -6.57
N GLN A 62 3.37 4.06 -7.81
CA GLN A 62 2.40 4.54 -8.78
C GLN A 62 1.46 3.39 -9.16
N VAL A 63 0.20 3.71 -9.42
CA VAL A 63 -0.84 2.75 -9.77
C VAL A 63 -1.75 3.32 -10.86
N SER A 64 -2.37 2.41 -11.61
CA SER A 64 -3.32 2.66 -12.69
C SER A 64 -4.69 2.08 -12.34
N PRO A 65 -5.78 2.54 -13.00
CA PRO A 65 -7.10 1.94 -12.84
C PRO A 65 -7.05 0.43 -13.12
N GLY A 66 -7.64 -0.37 -12.24
CA GLY A 66 -7.63 -1.84 -12.33
C GLY A 66 -6.49 -2.52 -11.58
N ASP A 67 -5.43 -1.79 -11.22
CA ASP A 67 -4.40 -2.33 -10.32
C ASP A 67 -5.02 -2.70 -8.97
N TYR A 68 -4.48 -3.75 -8.35
CA TYR A 68 -4.88 -4.16 -7.02
C TYR A 68 -3.74 -4.03 -6.01
N VAL A 69 -4.12 -3.86 -4.75
CA VAL A 69 -3.21 -3.88 -3.59
C VAL A 69 -3.70 -4.94 -2.61
N GLU A 70 -2.78 -5.78 -2.16
CA GLU A 70 -3.00 -6.78 -1.13
C GLU A 70 -1.80 -6.75 -0.19
N ALA A 71 -2.03 -6.91 1.11
CA ALA A 71 -0.98 -6.84 2.10
C ALA A 71 -1.14 -7.91 3.17
N PHE A 72 -0.01 -8.35 3.71
CA PHE A 72 0.05 -9.20 4.89
C PHE A 72 1.03 -8.58 5.88
N GLY A 73 0.63 -8.46 7.13
CA GLY A 73 1.44 -7.87 8.18
C GLY A 73 0.56 -7.32 9.30
N ARG A 74 1.18 -6.60 10.22
CA ARG A 74 0.52 -6.02 11.40
C ARG A 74 0.75 -4.52 11.44
N ASN A 75 -0.09 -3.84 12.23
CA ASN A 75 -0.12 -2.39 12.34
C ASN A 75 -0.10 -1.65 10.97
N PRO A 76 -1.01 -2.00 10.04
CA PRO A 76 -0.99 -1.44 8.69
C PRO A 76 -1.50 0.00 8.66
N SER A 77 -0.83 0.84 7.87
CA SER A 77 -1.34 2.17 7.52
C SER A 77 -1.15 2.41 6.02
N PHE A 78 -2.25 2.41 5.27
CA PHE A 78 -2.21 2.51 3.81
C PHE A 78 -3.15 3.60 3.30
N TYR A 79 -2.67 4.36 2.33
CA TYR A 79 -3.42 5.42 1.68
C TYR A 79 -3.33 5.30 0.16
N PHE A 80 -4.45 5.56 -0.50
CA PHE A 80 -4.49 5.86 -1.92
C PHE A 80 -4.64 7.36 -2.11
N VAL A 81 -3.81 7.95 -2.98
CA VAL A 81 -3.89 9.36 -3.37
C VAL A 81 -3.97 9.45 -4.89
N PRO A 82 -5.09 9.91 -5.48
CA PRO A 82 -5.21 10.02 -6.92
C PRO A 82 -4.37 11.20 -7.45
N TYR A 83 -4.01 11.16 -8.74
CA TYR A 83 -3.50 12.35 -9.41
C TYR A 83 -4.64 13.33 -9.71
N LYS A 84 -4.31 14.63 -9.76
CA LYS A 84 -5.21 15.65 -10.28
C LYS A 84 -5.45 15.40 -11.77
N ASN A 85 -6.71 15.50 -12.19
CA ASN A 85 -7.03 15.71 -13.60
C ASN A 85 -6.71 17.18 -13.89
N ILE A 86 -5.63 17.41 -14.64
CA ILE A 86 -5.18 18.74 -15.09
C ILE A 86 -5.59 18.88 -16.55
#